data_AF-A0A496YZ09-F1
#
_entry.id   AF-A0A496YZ09-F1
#
_cell.length_a   1.000
_cell.length_b   1.000
_cell.length_c   1.000
_cell.angle_alpha   90.00
_cell.angle_beta   90.00
_cell.angle_gamma   90.00
#
_symmetry.space_group_name_H-M   'P 1'
#
loop_
_entity.id
_entity.type
_entity.pdbx_description
1 polymer ?
#
loop_
_entity_poly.entity_id
_entity_poly.type
_entity_poly.pdbx_seq_one_letter_code
_entity_poly.pdbx_strand_id
1 'polypeptide(L)' 'MDYQRKSKGVTVRTVDGFTFSGTLNLGINERLSEVFTKEEKPFIVLWDVTFDRGKGGTGKVLFVNKRNIVWAEPEE' A
#
# COMPACT_ATOMS: atom_id res chain seq x y z
N MET A 1 -24.22 -0.53 -3.14
CA MET A 1 -22.80 -0.11 -3.08
C MET A 1 -21.99 -1.32 -3.48
N ASP A 2 -21.57 -1.40 -4.74
CA ASP A 2 -20.78 -2.53 -5.22
C ASP A 2 -19.33 -2.32 -4.76
N TYR A 3 -18.98 -2.99 -3.65
CA TYR A 3 -17.60 -3.01 -3.17
C TYR A 3 -16.79 -3.96 -4.07
N GLN A 4 -16.19 -3.43 -5.14
CA GLN A 4 -15.24 -4.20 -5.92
C GLN A 4 -13.89 -4.23 -5.20
N ARG A 5 -13.52 -5.42 -4.71
CA ARG A 5 -12.20 -5.68 -4.12
C ARG A 5 -11.25 -6.08 -5.25
N LYS A 6 -10.53 -5.11 -5.79
CA LYS A 6 -9.45 -5.34 -6.76
C LYS A 6 -8.11 -5.25 -6.03
N SER A 7 -7.68 -6.38 -5.49
CA SER A 7 -6.45 -6.47 -4.69
C SER A 7 -5.19 -6.39 -5.57
N LYS A 8 -4.17 -5.65 -5.12
CA LYS A 8 -2.85 -5.63 -5.76
C LYS A 8 -1.76 -5.61 -4.68
N GLY A 9 -0.76 -6.47 -4.82
CA GLY A 9 0.46 -6.45 -4.02
C GLY A 9 1.31 -5.23 -4.37
N VAL A 10 1.92 -4.63 -3.35
CA VAL A 10 2.74 -3.42 -3.47
C VAL A 10 3.88 -3.43 -2.46
N THR A 11 5.06 -3.05 -2.93
CA THR A 11 6.20 -2.70 -2.08
C THR A 11 6.23 -1.19 -1.91
N VAL A 12 6.38 -0.72 -0.68
CA VAL A 12 6.40 0.71 -0.32
C VAL A 12 7.69 1.04 0.42
N ARG A 13 8.32 2.15 0.03
CA ARG A 13 9.40 2.77 0.80
C ARG A 13 8.97 4.10 1.38
N THR A 14 9.23 4.29 2.67
CA THR A 14 8.92 5.51 3.41
C THR A 14 10.11 6.45 3.57
N VAL A 15 9.83 7.71 3.91
CA VAL A 15 10.82 8.79 4.07
C VAL A 15 11.88 8.53 5.15
N ASP A 16 11.57 7.68 6.12
CA ASP A 16 12.47 7.22 7.18
C ASP A 16 13.30 5.98 6.77
N GLY A 17 13.20 5.56 5.51
CA GLY A 17 13.99 4.47 4.93
C GLY A 17 13.45 3.06 5.20
N PHE A 18 12.29 2.92 5.86
CA PHE A 18 11.62 1.63 5.99
C PHE A 18 11.03 1.17 4.67
N THR A 19 11.15 -0.14 4.42
CA THR A 19 10.53 -0.81 3.28
C THR A 19 9.62 -1.92 3.81
N PHE A 20 8.41 -1.99 3.29
CA PHE A 20 7.45 -3.05 3.59
C PHE A 20 6.62 -3.37 2.36
N SER A 21 6.15 -4.61 2.33
CA SER A 21 5.30 -5.17 1.29
C SER A 21 3.92 -5.44 1.86
N GLY A 22 2.89 -5.37 1.04
CA GLY A 22 1.52 -5.71 1.46
C GLY A 22 0.54 -5.63 0.31
N THR A 23 -0.72 -5.96 0.59
CA THR A 23 -1.79 -5.88 -0.40
C THR A 23 -2.68 -4.68 -0.11
N LEU A 24 -3.07 -3.94 -1.15
CA LEU A 24 -4.08 -2.88 -1.05
C LEU A 24 -5.24 -3.09 -2.03
N ASN A 25 -6.34 -2.38 -1.80
CA ASN A 25 -7.51 -2.38 -2.69
C ASN A 25 -7.41 -1.22 -3.67
N LEU A 26 -7.40 -1.50 -4.98
CA LEU A 26 -7.50 -0.49 -6.03
C LEU A 26 -8.89 0.13 -6.09
N GLY A 27 -9.93 -0.54 -5.57
CA GLY A 27 -11.30 -0.07 -5.66
C GLY A 27 -11.76 0.07 -7.12
N ILE A 28 -12.17 1.28 -7.51
CA ILE A 28 -12.58 1.60 -8.88
C ILE A 28 -11.41 1.94 -9.81
N ASN A 29 -10.18 2.03 -9.27
CA ASN A 29 -9.02 2.40 -10.07
C ASN A 29 -8.54 1.23 -10.93
N GLU A 30 -8.01 1.55 -12.10
CA GLU A 30 -7.42 0.55 -12.98
C GLU A 30 -5.99 0.22 -12.56
N ARG A 31 -5.23 1.24 -12.14
CA ARG A 31 -3.79 1.16 -11.88
C ARG A 31 -3.44 1.53 -10.45
N LEU A 32 -2.36 0.94 -9.95
CA LEU A 32 -1.80 1.24 -8.63
C LEU A 32 -1.48 2.73 -8.47
N SER A 33 -0.85 3.36 -9.47
CA SER A 33 -0.47 4.78 -9.41
C SER A 33 -1.64 5.72 -9.15
N GLU A 34 -2.84 5.38 -9.64
CA GLU A 34 -4.05 6.21 -9.46
C GLU A 34 -4.47 6.28 -8.00
N VAL A 35 -4.27 5.21 -7.23
CA VAL A 35 -4.50 5.20 -5.77
C VAL A 35 -3.65 6.27 -5.09
N PHE A 36 -2.45 6.54 -5.60
CA PHE A 36 -1.52 7.51 -5.02
C PHE A 36 -1.72 8.92 -5.58
N THR A 37 -2.07 9.08 -6.86
CA THR A 37 -2.09 10.38 -7.54
C THR A 37 -3.48 10.98 -7.80
N LYS A 38 -4.53 10.16 -7.89
CA LYS A 38 -5.89 10.62 -8.23
C LYS A 38 -6.83 10.67 -7.03
N GLU A 39 -6.59 9.87 -6.00
CA GLU A 39 -7.41 9.90 -4.78
C GLU A 39 -6.94 10.99 -3.81
N GLU A 40 -7.84 11.88 -3.39
CA GLU A 40 -7.59 12.89 -2.36
C GLU A 40 -7.39 12.30 -0.95
N LYS A 41 -7.72 11.01 -0.75
CA LYS A 41 -7.57 10.36 0.54
C LYS A 41 -6.09 10.39 0.97
N PRO A 42 -5.77 10.91 2.17
CA PRO A 42 -4.39 11.08 2.61
C PRO A 42 -3.70 9.77 3.01
N PHE A 43 -4.47 8.70 3.24
CA PHE A 43 -3.95 7.40 3.65
C PHE A 43 -4.28 6.31 2.63
N ILE A 44 -3.37 5.35 2.51
CA ILE A 44 -3.65 4.02 1.95
C ILE A 44 -3.78 3.00 3.07
N VAL A 45 -4.53 1.94 2.82
CA VAL A 45 -4.66 0.81 3.74
C VAL A 45 -4.03 -0.41 3.09
N LEU A 46 -3.01 -0.98 3.74
CA LEU A 46 -2.42 -2.26 3.36
C LEU A 46 -2.81 -3.33 4.37
N TRP A 47 -3.01 -4.56 3.90
CA TRP A 47 -3.15 -5.76 4.73
C TRP A 47 -2.12 -6.82 4.32
N ASP A 48 -2.00 -7.87 5.14
CA ASP A 48 -0.97 -8.90 5.01
C ASP A 48 0.45 -8.34 4.90
N VAL A 49 0.71 -7.26 5.64
CA VAL A 49 1.98 -6.54 5.54
C VAL A 49 3.14 -7.38 6.05
N THR A 50 4.25 -7.36 5.30
CA THR A 50 5.53 -7.95 5.65
C THR A 50 6.62 -6.87 5.64
N PHE A 51 7.60 -6.97 6.53
CA PHE A 51 8.68 -5.99 6.66
C PHE A 51 10.02 -6.63 6.30
N ASP A 52 10.82 -5.97 5.45
CA ASP A 52 12.11 -6.47 4.95
C ASP A 52 13.07 -6.88 6.07
N ARG A 53 13.01 -6.21 7.22
CA ARG A 53 13.93 -6.49 8.35
C ARG A 53 13.49 -7.64 9.24
N GLY A 54 12.49 -8.44 8.85
CA GLY A 54 12.12 -9.72 9.48
C GLY A 54 11.63 -9.65 10.93
N LYS A 55 11.71 -8.50 11.61
CA LYS A 55 11.33 -8.32 13.02
C LYS A 55 9.89 -7.84 13.23
N GLY A 56 9.10 -7.73 12.15
CA GLY A 56 7.82 -7.01 12.16
C GLY A 56 6.54 -7.85 12.13
N GLY A 57 6.62 -9.18 11.95
CA GLY A 57 5.45 -10.05 11.82
C GLY A 57 4.69 -9.86 10.49
N THR A 58 4.22 -10.98 9.93
CA THR A 58 3.31 -10.99 8.77
C THR A 58 1.86 -10.80 9.24
N GLY A 59 0.95 -10.37 8.36
CA GLY A 59 -0.49 -10.34 8.69
C GLY A 59 -0.98 -9.08 9.40
N LYS A 60 -0.21 -7.97 9.39
CA LYS A 60 -0.65 -6.68 9.94
C LYS A 60 -1.45 -5.87 8.93
N VAL A 61 -2.33 -5.02 9.43
CA VAL A 61 -3.00 -3.95 8.67
C VAL A 61 -2.32 -2.62 9.00
N LEU A 62 -1.92 -1.87 7.98
CA LEU A 62 -1.31 -0.54 8.12
C LEU A 62 -2.16 0.54 7.44
N PHE A 63 -2.29 1.68 8.13
CA PHE A 63 -2.76 2.93 7.55
C PHE A 63 -1.55 3.82 7.30
N VAL A 64 -1.19 4.02 6.04
CA VAL A 64 0.05 4.71 5.65
C VAL A 64 -0.30 6.06 5.05
N ASN A 65 0.22 7.14 5.62
CA ASN A 65 0.06 8.49 5.06
C ASN A 65 0.88 8.61 3.78
N LYS A 66 0.23 8.97 2.66
CA LYS A 66 0.87 9.10 1.34
C LYS A 66 2.03 10.11 1.34
N ARG A 67 1.99 11.13 2.20
CA ARG A 67 3.07 12.13 2.33
C ARG A 67 4.37 11.55 2.86
N ASN A 68 4.33 10.38 3.49
CA ASN A 68 5.50 9.69 4.01
C ASN A 68 6.03 8.63 3.04
N ILE A 69 5.43 8.48 1.86
CA ILE A 69 5.84 7.50 0.85
C ILE A 69 6.80 8.18 -0.13
N VAL A 70 7.98 7.57 -0.30
CA VAL A 70 8.97 8.01 -1.30
C VAL A 70 8.66 7.38 -2.64
N TRP A 71 8.40 6.07 -2.65
CA TRP A 71 7.96 5.34 -3.83
C TRP A 71 7.12 4.13 -3.44
N ALA A 72 6.31 3.68 -4.39
CA ALA A 72 5.54 2.45 -4.31
C ALA A 72 5.58 1.75 -5.67
N GLU A 73 5.80 0.44 -5.67
CA GLU A 73 5.87 -0.37 -6.88
C GLU A 73 4.97 -1.61 -6.74
N PRO A 74 4.31 -2.06 -7.82
CA PRO A 74 3.52 -3.28 -7.78
C PRO A 74 4.44 -4.49 -7.59
N GLU A 75 4.00 -5.45 -6.77
CA GLU A 75 4.57 -6.80 -6.79
C GLU A 75 4.15 -7.51 -8.09
N GLU A 76 5.02 -8.39 -8.61
CA GLU A 76 4.77 -9.19 -9.83
C GLU A 76 3.42 -9.91 -9.77
#